data_AF-E0ULI5-F1
#
_entry.id   AF-E0ULI5-F1
#
_cell.length_a   1.000
_cell.length_b   1.000
_cell.length_c   1.000
_cell.angle_alpha   90.00
_cell.angle_beta   90.00
_cell.angle_gamma   90.00
#
_symmetry.space_group_name_H-M   'P 1'
#
loop_
_entity.id
_entity.type
_entity.pdbx_description
1 polymer ?
#
loop_
_entity_poly.entity_id
_entity_poly.type
_entity_poly.pdbx_seq_one_letter_code
_entity_poly.pdbx_strand_id
1 'polypeptide(L)'
;MDALPLVVNREQLELIYQSISQMSANLKNEQFSDSSKREQNFSTYGTDEYSEASERAKSIEEELKSQLQSWDHAADHSSPIQLSLDSYQLKILRLGIENQMNTLNQPSKKELLSDVIHQLPEESLQEDAD
;
A
#
# COMPACT_ATOMS: atom_id res chain seq x y z
N MET A 1 -11.96 -4.02 -11.55
CA MET A 1 -12.13 -3.55 -10.16
C MET A 1 -12.33 -2.06 -10.23
N ASP A 2 -13.31 -1.53 -9.49
CA ASP A 2 -13.52 -0.09 -9.37
C ASP A 2 -12.37 0.57 -8.60
N ALA A 3 -12.03 1.82 -8.93
CA ALA A 3 -11.00 2.57 -8.22
C ALA A 3 -11.43 2.80 -6.76
N LEU A 4 -10.48 2.69 -5.83
CA LEU A 4 -10.68 2.97 -4.42
C LEU A 4 -10.65 4.49 -4.18
N PRO A 5 -11.76 5.12 -3.75
CA PRO A 5 -11.73 6.51 -3.32
C PRO A 5 -11.16 6.59 -1.90
N LEU A 6 -10.04 7.30 -1.73
CA LEU A 6 -9.45 7.60 -0.43
C LEU A 6 -9.54 9.09 -0.16
N VAL A 7 -10.09 9.45 0.99
CA VAL A 7 -10.13 10.84 1.46
C VAL A 7 -9.00 11.02 2.46
N VAL A 8 -7.87 11.49 1.96
CA VAL A 8 -6.66 11.72 2.77
C VAL A 8 -6.28 13.20 2.70
N ASN A 9 -5.37 13.64 3.56
CA ASN A 9 -4.67 14.91 3.39
C ASN A 9 -3.26 14.67 2.82
N ARG A 10 -2.53 15.75 2.49
CA ARG A 10 -1.16 15.66 1.96
C ARG A 10 -0.22 14.88 2.87
N GLU A 11 -0.27 15.12 4.19
CA GLU A 11 0.59 14.44 5.15
C GLU A 11 0.31 12.94 5.19
N GLN A 12 -0.96 12.53 5.20
CA GLN A 12 -1.36 11.12 5.09
C GLN A 12 -0.86 10.50 3.78
N LEU A 13 -1.01 11.20 2.65
CA LEU A 13 -0.53 10.70 1.37
C LEU A 13 1.00 10.54 1.33
N GLU A 14 1.75 11.47 1.91
CA GLU A 14 3.21 11.37 2.06
C GLU A 14 3.60 10.20 2.95
N LEU A 15 2.88 9.96 4.06
CA LEU A 15 3.13 8.84 4.96
C LEU A 15 2.84 7.49 4.27
N ILE A 16 1.77 7.41 3.49
CA ILE A 16 1.44 6.22 2.70
C ILE A 16 2.55 5.97 1.67
N TYR A 17 2.96 6.99 0.92
CA TYR A 17 4.05 6.89 -0.05
C TYR A 17 5.35 6.39 0.61
N GLN A 18 5.72 6.95 1.76
CA GLN A 18 6.90 6.51 2.51
C GLN A 18 6.79 5.05 2.96
N SER A 19 5.60 4.62 3.38
CA SER A 19 5.34 3.25 3.81
C SER A 19 5.58 2.25 2.66
N ILE A 20 5.11 2.57 1.46
CA ILE A 20 5.31 1.74 0.27
C ILE A 20 6.74 1.79 -0.22
N SER A 21 7.37 2.96 -0.26
CA SER A 21 8.78 3.09 -0.66
C SER A 21 9.70 2.26 0.25
N GLN A 22 9.46 2.31 1.58
CA GLN A 22 10.21 1.50 2.54
C GLN A 22 9.91 0.00 2.39
N MET A 23 8.67 -0.39 2.17
CA MET A 23 8.30 -1.78 1.92
C MET A 23 8.95 -2.32 0.64
N SER A 24 8.89 -1.57 -0.46
CA SER A 24 9.54 -1.88 -1.73
C SER A 24 11.06 -2.03 -1.55
N ALA A 25 11.70 -1.16 -0.77
CA ALA A 25 13.13 -1.25 -0.47
C ALA A 25 13.49 -2.47 0.38
N ASN A 26 12.57 -2.93 1.23
CA ASN A 26 12.74 -4.12 2.06
C ASN A 26 12.40 -5.42 1.31
N LEU A 27 11.75 -5.33 0.14
CA LEU A 27 11.50 -6.47 -0.72
C LEU A 27 12.85 -7.01 -1.21
N LYS A 28 13.15 -8.26 -0.88
CA LYS A 28 14.42 -8.91 -1.25
C LYS A 28 14.16 -10.11 -2.14
N ASN A 29 14.96 -10.27 -3.20
CA ASN A 29 14.91 -11.45 -4.05
C ASN A 29 15.10 -12.76 -3.26
N GLU A 30 15.91 -12.74 -2.19
CA GLU A 30 16.11 -13.89 -1.30
C GLU A 30 14.81 -14.37 -0.63
N GLN A 31 13.84 -13.49 -0.38
CA GLN A 31 12.53 -13.87 0.18
C GLN A 31 11.69 -14.68 -0.80
N PHE A 32 11.88 -14.47 -2.11
CA PHE A 32 11.17 -15.17 -3.18
C PHE A 32 11.92 -16.43 -3.64
N SER A 33 13.21 -16.53 -3.31
CA SER A 33 14.02 -17.74 -3.53
C SER A 33 13.77 -18.83 -2.49
N ASP A 34 13.16 -18.49 -1.34
CA ASP A 34 12.83 -19.44 -0.27
C ASP A 34 11.47 -20.09 -0.52
N SER A 35 11.50 -21.37 -0.91
CA SER A 35 10.30 -22.19 -1.14
C SER A 35 9.32 -22.20 0.04
N SER A 36 9.83 -22.01 1.27
CA SER A 36 9.01 -22.00 2.49
C SER A 36 8.13 -20.76 2.59
N LYS A 37 8.47 -19.69 1.86
CA LYS A 37 7.74 -18.42 1.83
C LYS A 37 6.85 -18.28 0.60
N ARG A 38 6.83 -19.28 -0.29
CA ARG A 38 6.11 -19.25 -1.56
C ARG A 38 4.62 -18.97 -1.37
N GLU A 39 3.97 -19.70 -0.47
CA GLU A 39 2.55 -19.52 -0.15
C GLU A 39 2.27 -18.15 0.48
N GLN A 40 3.16 -17.68 1.36
CA GLN A 40 3.06 -16.33 1.93
C GLN A 40 3.19 -15.25 0.84
N ASN A 41 4.13 -15.44 -0.10
CA ASN A 41 4.37 -14.49 -1.19
C ASN A 41 3.16 -14.46 -2.14
N PHE A 42 2.61 -15.60 -2.53
CA PHE A 42 1.37 -15.67 -3.31
C PHE A 42 0.20 -14.99 -2.59
N SER A 43 -0.01 -15.30 -1.31
CA SER A 43 -1.11 -14.73 -0.53
C SER A 43 -0.97 -13.21 -0.30
N THR A 44 0.26 -12.67 -0.35
CA THR A 44 0.54 -11.24 -0.10
C THR A 44 0.60 -10.43 -1.39
N TYR A 45 1.35 -10.92 -2.38
CA TYR A 45 1.70 -10.21 -3.61
C TYR A 45 0.96 -10.74 -4.84
N GLY A 46 0.27 -11.87 -4.73
CA GLY A 46 -0.38 -12.56 -5.85
C GLY A 46 0.61 -13.31 -6.75
N THR A 47 1.87 -13.42 -6.33
CA THR A 47 2.97 -14.01 -7.10
C THR A 47 4.06 -14.51 -6.15
N ASP A 48 4.78 -15.54 -6.57
CA ASP A 48 6.05 -15.98 -5.98
C ASP A 48 7.28 -15.48 -6.76
N GLU A 49 7.09 -14.65 -7.78
CA GLU A 49 8.18 -14.02 -8.52
C GLU A 49 8.51 -12.63 -7.95
N TYR A 50 9.78 -12.46 -7.56
CA TYR A 50 10.26 -11.18 -7.02
C TYR A 50 10.02 -10.01 -7.98
N SER A 51 10.25 -10.21 -9.28
CA SER A 51 10.09 -9.17 -10.30
C SER A 51 8.65 -8.67 -10.38
N GLU A 52 7.67 -9.56 -10.35
CA GLU A 52 6.26 -9.20 -10.39
C GLU A 52 5.81 -8.52 -9.08
N ALA A 53 6.24 -9.03 -7.93
CA ALA A 53 5.95 -8.40 -6.64
C ALA A 53 6.56 -6.98 -6.55
N SER A 54 7.78 -6.82 -7.05
CA SER A 54 8.48 -5.53 -7.11
C SER A 54 7.78 -4.56 -8.05
N GLU A 55 7.32 -5.03 -9.21
CA GLU A 55 6.58 -4.21 -10.17
C GLU A 55 5.23 -3.74 -9.60
N ARG A 56 4.50 -4.61 -8.90
CA ARG A 56 3.25 -4.24 -8.21
C ARG A 56 3.47 -3.15 -7.16
N ALA A 57 4.48 -3.33 -6.31
CA ALA A 57 4.82 -2.34 -5.28
C ALA A 57 5.25 -1.00 -5.90
N LYS A 58 6.02 -1.05 -6.99
CA LYS A 58 6.42 0.15 -7.75
C LYS A 58 5.24 0.85 -8.41
N SER A 59 4.29 0.12 -8.98
CA SER A 59 3.09 0.70 -9.59
C SER A 59 2.26 1.49 -8.57
N ILE A 60 2.13 0.97 -7.33
CA ILE A 60 1.49 1.70 -6.22
C ILE A 60 2.28 2.98 -5.90
N GLU A 61 3.61 2.88 -5.82
CA GLU A 61 4.49 4.03 -5.54
C GLU A 61 4.35 5.14 -6.61
N GLU A 62 4.29 4.75 -7.90
CA GLU A 62 4.11 5.68 -9.01
C GLU A 62 2.74 6.37 -8.98
N GLU A 63 1.67 5.63 -8.67
CA GLU A 63 0.33 6.21 -8.53
C GLU A 63 0.26 7.20 -7.36
N LEU A 64 0.77 6.83 -6.18
CA LEU A 64 0.84 7.71 -5.02
C LEU A 64 1.68 8.98 -5.29
N LYS A 65 2.80 8.83 -6.00
CA LYS A 65 3.64 9.95 -6.41
C LYS A 65 2.92 10.89 -7.38
N SER A 66 2.17 10.33 -8.33
CA SER A 66 1.37 11.13 -9.27
C SER A 66 0.30 11.93 -8.52
N GLN A 67 -0.36 11.33 -7.52
CA GLN A 67 -1.32 12.02 -6.66
C GLN A 67 -0.65 13.14 -5.83
N LEU A 68 0.52 12.88 -5.24
CA LEU A 68 1.30 13.91 -4.51
C LEU A 68 1.65 15.10 -5.41
N GLN A 69 2.13 14.83 -6.61
CA GLN A 69 2.48 15.88 -7.59
C GLN A 69 1.26 16.68 -8.04
N SER A 70 0.12 16.02 -8.21
CA SER A 70 -1.14 16.67 -8.55
C SER A 70 -1.66 17.54 -7.40
N TRP A 71 -1.36 17.16 -6.15
CA TRP A 71 -1.75 17.92 -4.95
C TRP A 71 -1.05 19.28 -4.86
N ASP A 72 0.25 19.36 -5.17
CA ASP A 72 0.99 20.63 -5.18
C ASP A 72 0.40 21.67 -6.16
N HIS A 73 -0.47 21.23 -7.08
CA HIS A 73 -1.21 22.09 -8.00
C HIS A 73 -2.70 22.31 -7.63
N ALA A 74 -3.22 21.63 -6.60
CA ALA A 74 -4.60 21.72 -6.15
C ALA A 74 -4.78 22.79 -5.06
N ALA A 75 -5.83 23.61 -5.17
CA ALA A 75 -6.13 24.67 -4.22
C ALA A 75 -6.74 24.16 -2.90
N ASP A 76 -7.15 22.89 -2.84
CA ASP A 76 -7.86 22.29 -1.71
C ASP A 76 -7.01 21.21 -1.03
N HIS A 77 -6.79 21.37 0.27
CA HIS A 77 -5.89 20.53 1.08
C HIS A 77 -6.55 19.23 1.59
N SER A 78 -7.77 18.91 1.16
CA SER A 78 -8.46 17.65 1.50
C SER A 78 -9.27 17.09 0.32
N SER A 79 -8.61 16.93 -0.83
CA SER A 79 -9.24 16.36 -2.02
C SER A 79 -9.26 14.82 -1.96
N PRO A 80 -10.37 14.17 -2.36
CA PRO A 80 -10.37 12.72 -2.52
C PRO A 80 -9.37 12.33 -3.61
N ILE A 81 -8.49 11.39 -3.29
CA ILE A 81 -7.63 10.74 -4.27
C ILE A 81 -8.28 9.45 -4.72
N GLN A 82 -8.15 9.15 -6.01
CA GLN A 82 -8.59 7.87 -6.55
C GLN A 82 -7.35 7.03 -6.78
N LEU A 83 -7.30 5.87 -6.12
CA LEU A 83 -6.26 4.88 -6.36
C LEU A 83 -6.88 3.69 -7.11
N SER A 84 -6.30 3.31 -8.24
CA SER A 84 -6.79 2.20 -9.06
C SER A 84 -6.00 0.94 -8.73
N LEU A 85 -6.26 0.39 -7.54
CA LEU A 85 -5.51 -0.75 -7.00
C LEU A 85 -6.27 -2.07 -7.16
N ASP A 86 -5.57 -3.12 -7.59
CA ASP A 86 -6.08 -4.49 -7.51
C ASP A 86 -6.04 -5.04 -6.07
N SER A 87 -6.68 -6.19 -5.84
CA SER A 87 -6.77 -6.80 -4.50
C SER A 87 -5.41 -7.04 -3.83
N TYR A 88 -4.38 -7.45 -4.59
CA TYR A 88 -3.04 -7.65 -4.05
C TYR A 88 -2.31 -6.32 -3.85
N GLN A 89 -2.53 -5.34 -4.72
CA GLN A 89 -2.01 -3.99 -4.51
C GLN A 89 -2.60 -3.33 -3.26
N LEU A 90 -3.88 -3.53 -2.97
CA LEU A 90 -4.52 -3.10 -1.73
C LEU A 90 -3.90 -3.78 -0.50
N LYS A 91 -3.59 -5.08 -0.61
CA LYS A 91 -2.91 -5.82 0.45
C LYS A 91 -1.49 -5.33 0.71
N ILE A 92 -0.73 -5.10 -0.36
CA ILE A 92 0.60 -4.48 -0.30
C ILE A 92 0.51 -3.09 0.35
N LEU A 93 -0.48 -2.29 -0.03
CA LEU A 93 -0.71 -0.96 0.52
C LEU A 93 -0.93 -1.02 2.04
N ARG A 94 -1.88 -1.88 2.47
CA ARG A 94 -2.23 -2.09 3.87
C ARG A 94 -1.03 -2.55 4.69
N LEU A 95 -0.33 -3.60 4.21
CA LEU A 95 0.83 -4.18 4.90
C LEU A 95 1.97 -3.17 5.02
N GLY A 96 2.21 -2.35 3.99
CA GLY A 96 3.17 -1.25 4.04
C GLY A 96 2.86 -0.27 5.15
N ILE A 97 1.61 0.20 5.23
CA ILE A 97 1.15 1.14 6.26
C ILE A 97 1.24 0.52 7.66
N GLU A 98 0.81 -0.73 7.84
CA GLU A 98 0.89 -1.44 9.13
C GLU A 98 2.34 -1.61 9.60
N ASN A 99 3.25 -1.99 8.71
CA ASN A 99 4.69 -2.07 9.01
C ASN A 99 5.26 -0.72 9.42
N GLN A 100 4.86 0.36 8.75
CA GLN A 100 5.27 1.71 9.12
C GLN A 100 4.74 2.08 10.50
N MET A 101 3.46 1.87 10.80
CA MET A 101 2.88 2.14 12.12
C MET A 101 3.60 1.38 13.24
N ASN A 102 4.04 0.14 12.99
CA ASN A 102 4.78 -0.66 13.97
C ASN A 102 6.20 -0.15 14.23
N THR A 103 6.85 0.46 13.24
CA THR A 103 8.23 0.95 13.35
C THR A 103 8.33 2.44 13.67
N LEU A 104 7.26 3.20 13.46
CA LEU A 104 7.22 4.64 13.71
C LEU A 104 7.21 4.94 15.21
N ASN A 105 8.03 5.88 15.66
CA ASN A 105 8.05 6.34 17.06
C ASN A 105 7.35 7.70 17.24
N GLN A 106 6.38 8.02 16.37
CA GLN A 106 5.63 9.28 16.39
C GLN A 106 4.11 8.98 16.47
N PRO A 107 3.50 9.06 17.66
CA PRO A 107 2.09 8.72 17.88
C PRO A 107 1.13 9.42 16.92
N SER A 108 1.31 10.73 16.72
CA SER A 108 0.43 11.53 15.85
C SER A 108 0.42 11.04 14.40
N LYS A 109 1.56 10.57 13.89
CA LYS A 109 1.63 9.99 12.55
C LYS A 109 1.05 8.58 12.47
N LYS A 110 1.09 7.82 13.57
CA LYS A 110 0.39 6.53 13.64
C LYS A 110 -1.12 6.73 13.58
N GLU A 111 -1.63 7.75 14.27
CA GLU A 111 -3.07 8.10 14.21
C GLU A 111 -3.47 8.43 12.76
N LEU A 112 -2.71 9.30 12.08
CA LEU A 112 -2.95 9.62 10.67
C LEU A 112 -2.99 8.39 9.75
N LEU A 113 -2.05 7.46 9.93
CA LEU A 113 -2.00 6.21 9.17
C LEU A 113 -3.13 5.25 9.56
N SER A 114 -3.53 5.23 10.83
CA SER A 114 -4.65 4.44 11.31
C SER A 114 -5.96 4.90 10.70
N ASP A 115 -6.19 6.21 10.56
CA ASP A 115 -7.34 6.76 9.84
C ASP A 115 -7.38 6.28 8.38
N VAL A 116 -6.22 6.16 7.72
CA VAL A 116 -6.14 5.63 6.35
C VAL A 116 -6.53 4.15 6.32
N ILE A 117 -5.99 3.33 7.23
CA ILE A 117 -6.30 1.89 7.30
C ILE A 117 -7.80 1.66 7.47
N HIS A 118 -8.49 2.47 8.29
CA HIS A 118 -9.94 2.36 8.47
C HIS A 118 -10.76 2.71 7.22
N GLN A 119 -10.18 3.45 6.26
CA GLN A 119 -10.81 3.72 4.96
C GLN A 119 -10.53 2.62 3.92
N LEU A 120 -9.45 1.85 4.10
CA LEU A 120 -9.15 0.73 3.21
C LEU A 120 -10.19 -0.37 3.42
N PRO A 121 -10.64 -1.05 2.35
CA PRO A 121 -11.55 -2.16 2.47
C PRO A 121 -10.88 -3.24 3.33
N GLU A 122 -11.63 -3.76 4.30
CA GLU A 122 -11.20 -4.95 5.02
C GLU A 122 -11.04 -6.08 4.01
N GLU A 123 -9.92 -6.81 4.06
CA GLU A 123 -9.67 -7.93 3.16
C GLU A 123 -10.81 -8.94 3.32
N SER A 124 -11.79 -8.88 2.41
CA SER A 124 -12.65 -10.01 2.11
C SER A 124 -12.11 -10.62 0.82
N LEU A 125 -10.90 -11.18 0.89
CA LEU A 125 -10.68 -12.45 0.19
C LEU A 125 -11.56 -13.44 0.95
N GLN A 126 -12.88 -13.39 0.73
CA GLN A 126 -13.67 -14.58 0.91
C GLN A 126 -13.03 -15.59 -0.04
N GLU A 127 -12.25 -16.50 0.53
CA GLU A 127 -12.31 -17.89 0.14
C GLU A 127 -13.81 -18.25 0.15
N ASP A 128 -14.51 -17.93 -0.94
CA ASP A 128 -15.72 -18.65 -1.30
C ASP A 128 -15.24 -20.01 -1.82
N ALA A 129 -14.79 -20.80 -0.85
CA ALA A 129 -14.86 -22.23 -0.86
C ALA A 129 -16.29 -22.59 -0.38
N ASP A 130 -17.25 -22.63 -1.30
CA ASP A 130 -18.07 -23.81 -1.64
C ASP A 130 -19.05 -23.51 -2.80
#